data_AF-A0A183CWC1-F1
#
_entry.id   AF-A0A183CWC1-F1
#
_cell.length_a   1.000
_cell.length_b   1.000
_cell.length_c   1.000
_cell.angle_alpha   90.00
_cell.angle_beta   90.00
_cell.angle_gamma   90.00
#
_symmetry.space_group_name_H-M   'P 1'
#
loop_
_entity.id
_entity.type
_entity.pdbx_description
1 polymer ?
#
loop_
_entity_poly.entity_id
_entity_poly.type
_entity_poly.pdbx_seq_one_letter_code
_entity_poly.pdbx_strand_id
1 'polypeptide(L)'
;MISNSGVEYVLEAPISTSVRKEDDRMTYVNKGQFYTVSLDYIPDLCKPLKSPTVKSQLMIVFREDKTYEEEIKTWQFWHSRQHSVKQRILEIDAKNSSGMIGQIEEIAHNAVQFYWNPTEQSSVKISIAVQCLSTDFSNQKGVKGLPLHIQIDTYDENDNADVPFHRGYCQIKVFCDKGAERKLRDEDKRAQKRKLAGNCKNCS
;
A
#
# COMPACT_ATOMS: atom_id res chain seq x y z
N MET A 1 23.74 -17.29 3.34
CA MET A 1 22.52 -16.95 2.57
C MET A 1 21.47 -16.56 3.59
N ILE A 2 21.03 -15.30 3.63
CA ILE A 2 19.91 -14.90 4.48
C ILE A 2 18.66 -15.31 3.69
N SER A 3 17.96 -16.35 4.15
CA SER A 3 16.63 -16.65 3.62
C SER A 3 15.71 -15.48 3.96
N ASN A 4 15.09 -14.86 2.97
CA ASN A 4 13.95 -13.97 3.19
C ASN A 4 12.82 -14.85 3.78
N SER A 5 12.69 -14.85 5.10
CA SER A 5 11.63 -15.57 5.82
C SER A 5 10.60 -14.58 6.36
N GLY A 6 9.34 -15.01 6.47
CA GLY A 6 8.22 -14.17 6.89
C GLY A 6 7.14 -14.03 5.81
N VAL A 7 6.35 -12.98 5.92
CA VAL A 7 5.25 -12.71 4.97
C VAL A 7 5.73 -11.71 3.92
N GLU A 8 5.69 -12.10 2.65
CA GLU A 8 5.94 -11.20 1.54
C GLU A 8 4.62 -10.55 1.10
N TYR A 9 4.66 -9.23 0.88
CA TYR A 9 3.53 -8.48 0.36
C TYR A 9 3.94 -7.77 -0.93
N VAL A 10 3.16 -7.96 -1.99
CA VAL A 10 3.45 -7.33 -3.29
C VAL A 10 2.23 -6.55 -3.78
N LEU A 11 2.41 -5.26 -4.00
CA LEU A 11 1.43 -4.42 -4.69
C LEU A 11 1.74 -4.41 -6.19
N GLU A 12 0.85 -4.96 -7.00
CA GLU A 12 0.93 -5.00 -8.46
C GLU A 12 0.56 -3.64 -9.05
N ALA A 13 1.45 -2.66 -8.89
CA ALA A 13 1.26 -1.31 -9.41
C ALA A 13 2.58 -0.74 -9.97
N PRO A 14 2.51 0.25 -10.87
CA PRO A 14 3.70 0.88 -11.41
C PRO A 14 4.53 1.58 -10.34
N ILE A 15 5.84 1.34 -10.36
CA ILE A 15 6.78 1.84 -9.36
C ILE A 15 7.68 2.92 -9.96
N SER A 16 7.99 3.98 -9.20
CA SER A 16 8.87 5.06 -9.65
C SER A 16 10.24 4.53 -10.07
N THR A 17 10.72 5.01 -11.23
CA THR A 17 12.06 4.71 -11.74
C THR A 17 13.13 5.64 -11.16
N SER A 18 12.73 6.66 -10.38
CA SER A 18 13.63 7.56 -9.67
C SER A 18 13.61 7.33 -8.17
N VAL A 19 14.48 6.45 -7.68
CA VAL A 19 14.74 6.32 -6.24
C VAL A 19 15.74 7.39 -5.84
N ARG A 20 15.37 8.29 -4.92
CA ARG A 20 16.36 9.17 -4.28
C ARG A 20 17.16 8.30 -3.31
N LYS A 21 18.47 8.55 -3.19
CA LYS A 21 19.40 7.72 -2.39
C LYS A 21 18.98 7.50 -0.91
N GLU A 22 18.05 8.31 -0.41
CA GLU A 22 17.60 8.35 0.99
C GLU A 22 16.10 8.02 1.17
N ASP A 23 15.32 7.89 0.08
CA ASP A 23 13.85 7.71 0.17
C ASP A 23 13.43 6.29 -0.21
N ASP A 24 12.36 5.81 0.43
CA ASP A 24 11.66 4.59 0.03
C ASP A 24 11.18 4.70 -1.42
N ARG A 25 11.09 3.54 -2.09
CA ARG A 25 10.62 3.49 -3.47
C ARG A 25 9.12 3.79 -3.51
N MET A 26 8.77 4.87 -4.22
CA MET A 26 7.38 5.32 -4.35
C MET A 26 6.61 4.53 -5.40
N THR A 27 5.42 4.07 -5.06
CA THR A 27 4.48 3.41 -5.97
C THR A 27 3.36 4.38 -6.38
N TYR A 28 3.03 4.41 -7.66
CA TYR A 28 2.03 5.33 -8.20
C TYR A 28 0.73 4.61 -8.47
N VAL A 29 -0.35 5.08 -7.85
CA VAL A 29 -1.70 4.54 -8.02
C VAL A 29 -2.67 5.64 -8.42
N ASN A 30 -3.76 5.24 -9.08
CA ASN A 30 -4.84 6.16 -9.48
C ASN A 30 -6.05 5.94 -8.58
N LYS A 31 -6.69 7.05 -8.18
CA LYS A 31 -7.90 7.03 -7.36
C LYS A 31 -8.99 6.19 -8.04
N GLY A 32 -9.59 5.28 -7.28
CA GLY A 32 -10.69 4.42 -7.73
C GLY A 32 -10.30 3.33 -8.75
N GLN A 33 -9.03 3.25 -9.15
CA GLN A 33 -8.53 2.13 -9.94
C GLN A 33 -8.15 0.98 -9.00
N PHE A 34 -8.57 -0.24 -9.35
CA PHE A 34 -8.22 -1.44 -8.60
C PHE A 34 -6.79 -1.92 -8.93
N TYR A 35 -6.05 -2.29 -7.89
CA TYR A 35 -4.72 -2.89 -7.94
C TYR A 35 -4.71 -4.15 -7.06
N THR A 36 -3.95 -5.16 -7.47
CA THR A 36 -3.83 -6.40 -6.71
C THR A 36 -2.74 -6.27 -5.66
N VAL A 37 -3.06 -6.65 -4.43
CA VAL A 37 -2.10 -6.95 -3.37
C VAL A 37 -2.03 -8.46 -3.19
N SER A 38 -0.85 -9.04 -3.37
CA SER A 38 -0.58 -10.44 -3.06
C SER A 38 0.12 -10.60 -1.72
N LEU A 39 -0.21 -11.69 -1.03
CA LEU A 39 0.42 -12.09 0.22
C LEU A 39 0.88 -13.54 0.09
N ASP A 40 2.15 -13.76 0.36
CA ASP A 40 2.78 -15.08 0.35
C ASP A 40 3.56 -15.29 1.65
N TYR A 41 3.56 -16.49 2.20
CA TYR A 41 4.33 -16.82 3.39
C TYR A 41 5.53 -17.70 3.03
N ILE A 42 6.71 -17.25 3.44
CA ILE A 42 7.95 -18.01 3.32
C ILE A 42 8.31 -18.49 4.74
N PRO A 43 8.15 -19.79 5.04
CA PRO A 43 8.34 -20.30 6.40
C PRO A 43 9.70 -19.97 7.00
N ASP A 44 9.69 -19.41 8.21
CA ASP A 44 10.88 -19.28 9.04
C ASP A 44 10.99 -20.49 9.98
N LEU A 45 12.02 -21.33 9.78
CA LEU A 45 12.25 -22.48 10.66
C LEU A 45 12.62 -22.07 12.09
N CYS A 46 13.14 -20.86 12.29
CA CYS A 46 13.49 -20.34 13.62
C CYS A 46 12.31 -19.64 14.30
N LYS A 47 11.35 -19.14 13.53
CA LYS A 47 10.15 -18.43 14.00
C LYS A 47 8.90 -18.93 13.29
N PRO A 48 8.51 -20.20 13.49
CA PRO A 48 7.32 -20.74 12.86
C PRO A 48 6.07 -20.08 13.43
N LEU A 49 5.07 -19.90 12.58
CA LEU A 49 3.72 -19.58 13.01
C LEU A 49 3.17 -20.68 13.94
N LYS A 50 2.48 -20.27 15.00
CA LYS A 50 1.80 -21.14 15.97
C LYS A 50 0.35 -21.41 15.59
N SER A 51 -0.26 -20.52 14.81
CA SER A 51 -1.62 -20.69 14.30
C SER A 51 -1.63 -21.35 12.92
N PRO A 52 -2.58 -22.26 12.63
CA PRO A 52 -2.79 -22.78 11.28
C PRO A 52 -3.33 -21.70 10.32
N THR A 53 -4.00 -20.69 10.88
CA THR A 53 -4.57 -19.55 10.16
C THR A 53 -4.07 -18.27 10.79
N VAL A 54 -3.82 -17.24 9.98
CA VAL A 54 -3.42 -15.91 10.47
C VAL A 54 -4.45 -14.88 10.08
N LYS A 55 -4.49 -13.79 10.84
CA LYS A 55 -5.32 -12.62 10.56
C LYS A 55 -4.46 -11.56 9.90
N SER A 56 -4.96 -10.89 8.87
CA SER A 56 -4.27 -9.75 8.26
C SER A 56 -5.18 -8.54 8.18
N GLN A 57 -4.64 -7.37 8.54
CA GLN A 57 -5.30 -6.08 8.46
C GLN A 57 -4.60 -5.23 7.39
N LEU A 58 -5.33 -4.91 6.32
CA LEU A 58 -4.84 -4.07 5.22
C LEU A 58 -5.41 -2.66 5.38
N MET A 59 -4.53 -1.66 5.44
CA MET A 59 -4.87 -0.30 5.84
C MET A 59 -4.23 0.75 4.94
N ILE A 60 -4.90 1.88 4.76
CA ILE A 60 -4.28 3.12 4.25
C ILE A 60 -3.97 4.04 5.43
N VAL A 61 -2.70 4.36 5.61
CA VAL A 61 -2.21 5.16 6.75
C VAL A 61 -1.36 6.34 6.27
N PHE A 62 -1.22 7.37 7.11
CA PHE A 62 -0.26 8.44 6.86
C PHE A 62 1.15 7.96 7.27
N ARG A 63 2.19 8.47 6.60
CA ARG A 63 3.59 8.23 7.00
C ARG A 63 4.11 9.25 8.01
N GLU A 64 3.46 10.41 8.10
CA GLU A 64 3.95 11.52 8.93
C GLU A 64 3.81 11.18 10.41
N ASP A 65 4.79 11.61 11.22
CA ASP A 65 4.71 11.55 12.68
C ASP A 65 3.68 12.57 13.18
N LYS A 66 2.40 12.19 13.12
CA LYS A 66 1.28 12.93 13.66
C LYS A 66 0.76 12.25 14.92
N THR A 67 0.15 13.02 15.81
CA THR A 67 -0.62 12.41 16.89
C THR A 67 -1.86 11.74 16.31
N TYR A 68 -2.36 10.72 17.01
CA TYR A 68 -3.62 10.06 16.65
C TYR A 68 -4.76 11.06 16.41
N GLU A 69 -4.85 12.11 17.23
CA GLU A 69 -5.90 13.14 17.13
C GLU A 69 -5.78 13.97 15.84
N GLU A 70 -4.55 14.27 15.41
CA GLU A 70 -4.29 14.99 14.15
C GLU A 70 -4.61 14.13 12.94
N GLU A 71 -4.28 12.84 12.98
CA GLU A 71 -4.63 11.89 11.92
C GLU A 71 -6.15 11.75 11.80
N ILE A 72 -6.86 11.57 12.91
CA ILE A 72 -8.32 11.49 12.93
C ILE A 72 -8.95 12.75 12.35
N LYS A 73 -8.49 13.95 12.73
CA LYS A 73 -8.97 15.21 12.13
C LYS A 73 -8.72 15.26 10.63
N THR A 74 -7.58 14.76 10.17
CA THR A 74 -7.21 14.71 8.76
C THR A 74 -8.14 13.78 7.97
N TRP A 75 -8.46 12.60 8.52
CA TRP A 75 -9.42 11.68 7.94
C TRP A 75 -10.86 12.22 7.94
N GLN A 76 -11.29 12.83 9.04
CA GLN A 76 -12.61 13.47 9.14
C GLN A 76 -12.76 14.63 8.15
N PHE A 77 -11.71 15.43 7.98
CA PHE A 77 -11.69 16.49 6.97
C PHE A 77 -11.90 15.93 5.57
N TRP A 78 -11.19 14.85 5.20
CA TRP A 78 -11.41 14.17 3.93
C TRP A 78 -12.84 13.64 3.80
N HIS A 79 -13.36 12.96 4.83
CA HIS A 79 -14.68 12.33 4.81
C HIS A 79 -15.81 13.35 4.68
N SER A 80 -15.71 14.49 5.37
CA SER A 80 -16.70 15.59 5.32
C SER A 80 -16.90 16.18 3.92
N ARG A 81 -15.95 15.94 3.01
CA ARG A 81 -15.97 16.42 1.61
C ARG A 81 -16.50 15.39 0.63
N GLN A 82 -16.82 14.17 1.09
CA GLN A 82 -17.36 13.14 0.21
C GLN A 82 -18.87 13.33 0.01
N HIS A 83 -19.34 12.97 -1.18
CA HIS A 83 -20.77 13.07 -1.53
C HIS A 83 -21.65 12.07 -0.77
N SER A 84 -21.05 11.04 -0.17
CA SER A 84 -21.73 9.97 0.55
C SER A 84 -21.00 9.65 1.83
N VAL A 85 -21.74 9.52 2.93
CA VAL A 85 -21.22 9.05 4.22
C VAL A 85 -20.69 7.61 4.15
N LYS A 86 -21.16 6.82 3.16
CA LYS A 86 -20.69 5.45 2.92
C LYS A 86 -19.37 5.40 2.16
N GLN A 87 -18.87 6.53 1.64
CA GLN A 87 -17.62 6.54 0.89
C GLN A 87 -16.46 6.11 1.79
N ARG A 88 -15.73 5.09 1.36
CA ARG A 88 -14.56 4.56 2.05
C ARG A 88 -13.29 5.11 1.41
N ILE A 89 -12.20 5.11 2.18
CA ILE A 89 -10.84 5.41 1.70
C ILE A 89 -10.26 4.19 0.99
N LEU A 90 -10.58 3.00 1.50
CA LEU A 90 -10.16 1.71 0.98
C LEU A 90 -11.39 0.90 0.58
N GLU A 91 -11.47 0.57 -0.71
CA GLU A 91 -12.50 -0.29 -1.28
C GLU A 91 -11.88 -1.61 -1.75
N ILE A 92 -12.67 -2.69 -1.63
CA ILE A 92 -12.26 -4.04 -1.99
C ILE A 92 -13.17 -4.57 -3.09
N ASP A 93 -12.57 -5.15 -4.12
CA ASP A 93 -13.32 -5.94 -5.10
C ASP A 93 -13.26 -7.42 -4.72
N ALA A 94 -14.24 -7.83 -3.92
CA ALA A 94 -14.34 -9.20 -3.42
C ALA A 94 -14.45 -10.24 -4.55
N LYS A 95 -14.97 -9.87 -5.73
CA LYS A 95 -15.10 -10.81 -6.86
C LYS A 95 -13.76 -11.14 -7.51
N ASN A 96 -12.82 -10.21 -7.45
CA ASN A 96 -11.46 -10.36 -7.97
C ASN A 96 -10.43 -10.62 -6.86
N SER A 97 -10.89 -10.95 -5.65
CA SER A 97 -10.05 -11.33 -4.51
C SER A 97 -10.19 -12.83 -4.24
N SER A 98 -9.09 -13.50 -3.84
CA SER A 98 -9.06 -14.94 -3.57
C SER A 98 -8.03 -15.33 -2.51
N GLY A 99 -8.12 -16.55 -1.98
CA GLY A 99 -7.15 -17.13 -1.03
C GLY A 99 -7.40 -16.78 0.44
N MET A 100 -8.41 -15.97 0.73
CA MET A 100 -8.89 -15.73 2.09
C MET A 100 -9.84 -16.83 2.56
N ILE A 101 -9.90 -17.01 3.88
CA ILE A 101 -10.88 -17.82 4.58
C ILE A 101 -12.06 -16.92 4.94
N GLY A 102 -13.26 -17.27 4.48
CA GLY A 102 -14.47 -16.52 4.76
C GLY A 102 -14.57 -15.21 3.96
N GLN A 103 -15.24 -14.21 4.54
CA GLN A 103 -15.44 -12.90 3.93
C GLN A 103 -14.41 -11.90 4.45
N ILE A 104 -14.14 -10.86 3.65
CA ILE A 104 -13.34 -9.71 4.08
C ILE A 104 -14.23 -8.80 4.94
N GLU A 105 -13.73 -8.44 6.12
CA GLU A 105 -14.42 -7.58 7.06
C GLU A 105 -13.95 -6.13 6.92
N GLU A 106 -14.88 -5.20 6.85
CA GLU A 106 -14.60 -3.77 6.83
C GLU A 106 -14.53 -3.20 8.25
N ILE A 107 -13.33 -3.09 8.82
CA ILE A 107 -13.14 -2.67 10.22
C ILE A 107 -13.04 -1.15 10.43
N ALA A 108 -12.68 -0.39 9.39
CA ALA A 108 -12.73 1.08 9.38
C ALA A 108 -12.83 1.60 7.93
N HIS A 109 -13.07 2.90 7.70
CA HIS A 109 -13.14 3.46 6.33
C HIS A 109 -11.85 3.29 5.53
N ASN A 110 -10.70 3.21 6.20
CA ASN A 110 -9.37 3.04 5.61
C ASN A 110 -8.79 1.64 5.83
N ALA A 111 -9.55 0.69 6.38
CA ALA A 111 -9.02 -0.59 6.82
C ALA A 111 -9.99 -1.75 6.56
N VAL A 112 -9.42 -2.90 6.19
CA VAL A 112 -10.12 -4.18 6.12
C VAL A 112 -9.33 -5.27 6.82
N GLN A 113 -10.02 -6.34 7.19
CA GLN A 113 -9.47 -7.51 7.87
C GLN A 113 -9.91 -8.79 7.15
N PHE A 114 -9.02 -9.79 7.12
CA PHE A 114 -9.33 -11.11 6.59
C PHE A 114 -8.42 -12.17 7.20
N TYR A 115 -8.86 -13.42 7.14
CA TYR A 115 -8.07 -14.57 7.57
C TYR A 115 -7.58 -15.35 6.36
N TRP A 116 -6.43 -16.02 6.50
CA TRP A 116 -5.89 -16.89 5.46
C TRP A 116 -5.01 -17.98 6.06
N ASN A 117 -4.70 -19.00 5.27
CA ASN A 117 -3.85 -20.12 5.66
C ASN A 117 -2.45 -19.96 5.05
N PRO A 118 -1.41 -19.67 5.85
CA PRO A 118 -0.05 -19.47 5.35
C PRO A 118 0.64 -20.73 4.81
N THR A 119 0.09 -21.91 5.10
CA THR A 119 0.61 -23.20 4.62
C THR A 119 -0.02 -23.63 3.30
N GLU A 120 -1.10 -22.97 2.87
CA GLU A 120 -1.68 -23.21 1.55
C GLU A 120 -0.78 -22.65 0.45
N GLN A 121 -0.64 -23.43 -0.62
CA GLN A 121 0.31 -23.15 -1.69
C GLN A 121 -0.14 -22.00 -2.61
N SER A 122 -1.39 -21.55 -2.48
CA SER A 122 -1.93 -20.43 -3.24
C SER A 122 -1.73 -19.11 -2.53
N SER A 123 -1.04 -18.18 -3.19
CA SER A 123 -0.95 -16.77 -2.80
C SER A 123 -2.33 -16.16 -2.57
N VAL A 124 -2.48 -15.41 -1.48
CA VAL A 124 -3.69 -14.62 -1.22
C VAL A 124 -3.65 -13.39 -2.12
N LYS A 125 -4.75 -13.07 -2.79
CA LYS A 125 -4.86 -11.89 -3.65
C LYS A 125 -6.03 -11.04 -3.24
N ILE A 126 -5.78 -9.78 -2.91
CA ILE A 126 -6.80 -8.80 -2.54
C ILE A 126 -6.79 -7.67 -3.56
N SER A 127 -7.91 -7.48 -4.26
CA SER A 127 -8.08 -6.38 -5.21
C SER A 127 -8.57 -5.14 -4.48
N ILE A 128 -7.75 -4.08 -4.46
CA ILE A 128 -8.00 -2.87 -3.67
C ILE A 128 -8.05 -1.61 -4.54
N ALA A 129 -8.89 -0.65 -4.17
CA ALA A 129 -8.87 0.70 -4.73
C ALA A 129 -8.73 1.74 -3.60
N VAL A 130 -7.85 2.71 -3.81
CA VAL A 130 -7.68 3.86 -2.90
C VAL A 130 -8.51 5.02 -3.41
N GLN A 131 -9.34 5.61 -2.54
CA GLN A 131 -10.34 6.59 -2.93
C GLN A 131 -10.01 8.03 -2.55
N CYS A 132 -8.86 8.26 -1.90
CA CYS A 132 -8.35 9.59 -1.59
C CYS A 132 -7.17 9.96 -2.50
N LEU A 133 -7.09 11.22 -2.93
CA LEU A 133 -5.86 11.76 -3.52
C LEU A 133 -4.89 12.14 -2.41
N SER A 134 -3.58 12.06 -2.67
CA SER A 134 -2.59 12.56 -1.70
C SER A 134 -2.77 14.04 -1.37
N THR A 135 -3.46 14.83 -2.21
CA THR A 135 -3.73 16.27 -2.00
C THR A 135 -5.10 16.57 -1.39
N ASP A 136 -5.96 15.58 -1.14
CA ASP A 136 -7.34 15.84 -0.66
C ASP A 136 -7.40 16.34 0.79
N PHE A 137 -6.30 16.22 1.54
CA PHE A 137 -6.23 16.51 2.97
C PHE A 137 -5.95 17.98 3.32
N SER A 138 -6.03 18.88 2.33
CA SER A 138 -5.90 20.33 2.54
C SER A 138 -6.79 21.11 1.58
N ASN A 139 -7.15 22.35 1.95
CA ASN A 139 -7.81 23.32 1.06
C ASN A 139 -6.82 24.14 0.23
N GLN A 140 -5.53 24.08 0.55
CA GLN A 140 -4.51 24.85 -0.15
C GLN A 140 -4.28 24.29 -1.55
N LYS A 141 -4.40 25.15 -2.57
CA LYS A 141 -4.05 24.82 -3.95
C LYS A 141 -2.53 24.76 -4.11
N GLY A 142 -2.04 23.86 -4.95
CA GLY A 142 -0.59 23.72 -5.23
C GLY A 142 0.22 23.09 -4.10
N VAL A 143 -0.46 22.50 -3.12
CA VAL A 143 0.16 21.91 -1.93
C VAL A 143 0.83 20.57 -2.27
N LYS A 144 1.94 20.26 -1.60
CA LYS A 144 2.56 18.94 -1.71
C LYS A 144 1.62 17.92 -1.04
N GLY A 145 1.16 16.92 -1.79
CA GLY A 145 0.29 15.89 -1.23
C GLY A 145 0.96 15.13 -0.09
N LEU A 146 0.15 14.71 0.90
CA LEU A 146 0.60 13.95 2.06
C LEU A 146 1.12 12.56 1.64
N PRO A 147 2.18 12.06 2.30
CA PRO A 147 2.68 10.71 2.07
C PRO A 147 1.73 9.69 2.68
N LEU A 148 1.31 8.72 1.87
CA LEU A 148 0.41 7.64 2.27
C LEU A 148 1.12 6.30 2.13
N HIS A 149 0.85 5.37 3.04
CA HIS A 149 1.27 3.98 2.96
C HIS A 149 0.04 3.07 2.83
N ILE A 150 0.18 2.03 2.02
CA ILE A 150 -0.56 0.79 2.27
C ILE A 150 0.23 0.03 3.33
N GLN A 151 -0.38 -0.24 4.47
CA GLN A 151 0.19 -1.04 5.54
C GLN A 151 -0.58 -2.35 5.67
N ILE A 152 0.15 -3.45 5.88
CA ILE A 152 -0.44 -4.76 6.13
C ILE A 152 0.19 -5.31 7.41
N ASP A 153 -0.67 -5.57 8.39
CA ASP A 153 -0.29 -6.19 9.66
C ASP A 153 -0.82 -7.62 9.68
N THR A 154 0.06 -8.60 9.79
CA THR A 154 -0.30 -10.01 9.92
C THR A 154 -0.08 -10.48 11.36
N TYR A 155 -1.12 -11.02 11.99
CA TYR A 155 -1.14 -11.46 13.38
C TYR A 155 -1.22 -12.98 13.46
N ASP A 156 -0.39 -13.54 14.32
CA ASP A 156 -0.46 -14.93 14.76
C ASP A 156 -1.13 -14.98 16.13
N GLU A 157 -2.45 -15.19 16.16
CA GLU A 157 -3.25 -15.02 17.37
C GLU A 157 -2.92 -16.02 18.49
N ASN A 158 -2.39 -17.20 18.15
CA ASN A 158 -1.88 -18.16 19.14
C ASN A 158 -0.51 -17.77 19.72
N ASP A 159 0.19 -16.82 19.11
CA ASP A 159 1.43 -16.25 19.67
C ASP A 159 1.13 -14.95 20.43
N ASN A 160 0.59 -13.96 19.72
CA ASN A 160 0.24 -12.67 20.27
C ASN A 160 -0.84 -12.00 19.40
N ALA A 161 -1.97 -11.65 20.01
CA ALA A 161 -3.08 -11.00 19.32
C ALA A 161 -2.91 -9.47 19.15
N ASP A 162 -2.05 -8.84 19.97
CA ASP A 162 -1.88 -7.39 20.04
C ASP A 162 -0.68 -6.89 19.24
N VAL A 163 0.32 -7.76 19.01
CA VAL A 163 1.54 -7.43 18.26
C VAL A 163 1.55 -8.20 16.95
N PRO A 164 1.69 -7.53 15.79
CA PRO A 164 1.75 -8.22 14.52
C PRO A 164 3.01 -9.10 14.46
N PHE A 165 2.82 -10.34 14.02
CA PHE A 165 3.91 -11.26 13.68
C PHE A 165 4.78 -10.66 12.57
N HIS A 166 4.14 -10.01 11.59
CA HIS A 166 4.83 -9.35 10.50
C HIS A 166 4.08 -8.10 10.05
N ARG A 167 4.81 -7.05 9.67
CA ARG A 167 4.27 -5.79 9.18
C ARG A 167 4.98 -5.38 7.90
N GLY A 168 4.20 -5.13 6.86
CA GLY A 168 4.67 -4.60 5.58
C GLY A 168 4.11 -3.21 5.31
N TYR A 169 4.89 -2.40 4.60
CA TYR A 169 4.46 -1.08 4.13
C TYR A 169 4.87 -0.86 2.68
N CYS A 170 3.99 -0.21 1.92
CA CYS A 170 4.25 0.22 0.56
C CYS A 170 3.90 1.70 0.43
N GLN A 171 4.91 2.54 0.16
CA GLN A 171 4.69 3.96 -0.02
C GLN A 171 3.96 4.23 -1.33
N ILE A 172 2.83 4.92 -1.24
CA ILE A 172 2.00 5.25 -2.39
C ILE A 172 1.81 6.76 -2.55
N LYS A 173 1.66 7.16 -3.82
CA LYS A 173 1.13 8.46 -4.18
C LYS A 173 -0.07 8.27 -5.09
N VAL A 174 -1.20 8.81 -4.66
CA VAL A 174 -2.48 8.63 -5.34
C VAL A 174 -2.76 9.84 -6.23
N PHE A 175 -3.02 9.56 -7.51
CA PHE A 175 -3.32 10.57 -8.52
C PHE A 175 -4.76 10.47 -9.00
N CYS A 176 -5.26 11.57 -9.58
CA CYS A 176 -6.52 11.54 -10.32
C CYS A 176 -6.31 11.01 -11.75
N ASP A 177 -7.37 10.43 -12.31
CA ASP A 177 -7.44 9.93 -13.68
C ASP A 177 -6.26 9.00 -14.01
N LYS A 178 -5.53 9.31 -15.10
CA LYS A 178 -4.32 8.61 -15.54
C LYS A 178 -3.03 9.29 -15.07
N GLY A 179 -3.06 9.84 -13.87
CA GLY A 179 -1.97 10.65 -13.31
C GLY A 179 -0.74 9.85 -12.95
N ALA A 180 -0.90 8.62 -12.46
CA ALA A 180 0.21 7.70 -12.22
C ALA A 180 0.99 7.42 -13.52
N GLU A 181 0.29 7.11 -14.61
CA GLU A 181 0.89 6.84 -15.91
C GLU A 181 1.56 8.08 -16.50
N ARG A 182 0.95 9.27 -16.37
CA ARG A 182 1.59 10.53 -16.76
C ARG A 182 2.90 10.75 -16.00
N LYS A 183 2.89 10.49 -14.69
CA LYS A 183 4.05 10.70 -13.83
C LYS A 183 5.24 9.82 -14.22
N LEU A 184 4.98 8.54 -14.51
CA LEU A 184 6.02 7.61 -14.97
C LEU A 184 6.62 8.03 -16.30
N ARG A 185 5.77 8.38 -17.28
CA ARG A 185 6.25 8.85 -18.60
C ARG A 185 7.17 10.06 -18.48
N ASP A 186 6.88 10.98 -17.56
CA ASP A 186 7.72 12.14 -17.31
C ASP A 186 9.05 11.77 -16.65
N GLU A 187 9.05 10.79 -15.74
CA GLU A 187 10.27 10.26 -15.13
C GLU A 187 11.16 9.55 -16.15
N ASP A 188 10.58 8.72 -17.02
CA ASP A 188 11.30 8.01 -18.06
C ASP A 188 11.91 8.97 -19.08
N LYS A 189 11.16 9.99 -19.53
CA LYS A 189 11.69 11.07 -20.39
C LYS A 189 12.87 11.78 -19.75
N ARG A 190 12.81 12.06 -18.44
CA ARG A 190 13.92 12.70 -17.70
C ARG A 190 15.12 11.77 -17.57
N ALA A 191 14.89 10.48 -17.32
CA ALA A 191 15.95 9.48 -17.24
C ALA A 191 16.67 9.31 -18.58
N GLN A 192 15.93 9.24 -19.70
CA GLN A 192 16.49 9.20 -21.05
C GLN A 192 17.34 10.43 -21.37
N LYS A 193 16.85 11.64 -21.07
CA LYS A 193 17.63 12.88 -21.24
C LYS A 193 18.94 12.87 -20.44
N ARG A 194 18.92 12.38 -19.19
CA ARG A 194 20.14 12.25 -18.37
C ARG A 194 21.14 11.26 -18.97
N LYS A 195 20.69 10.12 -19.50
CA LYS A 195 21.57 9.14 -20.18
C LYS A 195 22.25 9.75 -21.40
N LEU A 196 21.50 10.45 -22.25
CA LEU A 196 22.03 11.12 -23.44
C LEU A 196 23.06 12.21 -23.10
N ALA A 197 22.78 13.03 -22.07
CA ALA A 197 23.70 14.07 -21.61
C ALA A 197 24.96 13.52 -20.93
N GLY A 198 24.88 12.36 -20.25
CA GLY A 198 26.04 11.67 -19.66
C GLY A 198 26.97 11.08 -20.71
N ASN A 199 26.42 10.53 -21.80
CA ASN A 199 27.22 9.97 -22.89
C ASN A 199 28.00 11.04 -23.68
N CYS A 200 27.53 12.29 -23.74
CA CYS A 200 28.29 13.37 -24.38
C CYS A 200 29.53 13.81 -23.57
N LYS A 201 29.57 13.55 -22.26
CA LYS A 201 30.72 13.93 -21.41
C LYS A 201 31.86 12.91 -21.38
N ASN A 202 31.62 11.70 -21.88
CA ASN A 202 32.63 10.65 -21.96
C ASN A 202 33.30 10.55 -23.35
N CYS A 203 32.96 11.46 -24.29
CA CYS A 203 33.54 11.54 -25.62
C CYS A 203 34.38 12.82 -25.84
N SER A 204 34.80 13.48 -24.75
CA SER A 204 35.60 14.71 -24.77
C SER A 204 36.83 14.58 -23.90
#